data_AF-A0A401P2I5-F1
#
_entry.id   AF-A0A401P2I5-F1
#
_cell.length_a   1.000
_cell.length_b   1.000
_cell.length_c   1.000
_cell.angle_alpha   90.00
_cell.angle_beta   90.00
_cell.angle_gamma   90.00
#
_symmetry.space_group_name_H-M   'P 1'
#
loop_
_entity.id
_entity.type
_entity.pdbx_description
1 polymer ?
#
loop_
_entity_poly.entity_id
_entity_poly.type
_entity_poly.pdbx_seq_one_letter_code
_entity_poly.pdbx_strand_id
1 'polypeptide(L)'
;MADDLDELLDEVELRFCRDRSAGAGGPDKEVKISAPSVRCKEASKEEDDLSDLIEDIFHDDPSVSDISKSNPGTITNCSGHSAPSQTKGRKCCPVYLGGSSAPPGLGTNTSQRTCDQLRCTTCDFRVITLDDYEWNKSCDYLFFRNNMPDLNKLKVKTLSRKGTRAYACQCSWRSIQNLANLREEQELRWVCGRH
;
A
#
# COMPACT_ATOMS: atom_id res chain seq x y z
N MET A 1 -35.03 5.26 -35.79
CA MET A 1 -33.64 5.68 -35.51
C MET A 1 -33.40 5.95 -34.03
N ALA A 2 -34.40 6.33 -33.23
CA ALA A 2 -34.30 6.26 -31.76
C ALA A 2 -34.84 4.91 -31.23
N ASP A 3 -35.83 4.34 -31.93
CA ASP A 3 -36.51 3.09 -31.52
C ASP A 3 -35.58 1.86 -31.57
N ASP A 4 -34.53 1.89 -32.39
CA ASP A 4 -33.56 0.79 -32.52
C ASP A 4 -32.63 0.69 -31.29
N LEU A 5 -32.49 1.78 -30.51
CA LEU A 5 -31.63 1.80 -29.33
C LEU A 5 -32.34 1.21 -28.11
N ASP A 6 -33.64 1.47 -27.97
CA ASP A 6 -34.46 0.98 -26.86
C ASP A 6 -34.64 -0.55 -26.96
N GLU A 7 -34.82 -1.09 -28.17
CA GLU A 7 -34.91 -2.54 -28.40
C GLU A 7 -33.63 -3.29 -27.99
N LEU A 8 -32.46 -2.67 -28.21
CA LEU A 8 -31.17 -3.23 -27.80
C LEU A 8 -30.97 -3.20 -26.27
N LEU A 9 -31.55 -2.21 -25.58
CA LEU A 9 -31.50 -2.12 -24.12
C LEU A 9 -32.40 -3.17 -23.47
N ASP A 10 -33.60 -3.37 -24.01
CA ASP A 10 -34.54 -4.39 -23.54
C ASP A 10 -33.96 -5.81 -23.70
N GLU A 11 -33.27 -6.08 -24.82
CA GLU A 11 -32.64 -7.38 -25.04
C GLU A 11 -31.56 -7.70 -24.00
N VAL A 12 -30.75 -6.71 -23.62
CA VAL A 12 -29.71 -6.86 -22.59
C VAL A 12 -30.34 -7.06 -21.21
N GLU A 13 -31.39 -6.32 -20.89
CA GLU A 13 -32.11 -6.49 -19.62
C GLU A 13 -32.71 -7.90 -19.51
N LEU A 14 -33.31 -8.40 -20.60
CA LEU A 14 -33.88 -9.75 -20.65
C LEU A 14 -32.83 -10.84 -20.46
N ARG A 15 -31.62 -10.64 -21.02
CA ARG A 15 -30.52 -11.62 -20.99
C ARG A 15 -29.75 -11.63 -19.66
N PHE A 16 -29.68 -10.50 -18.96
CA PHE A 16 -28.76 -10.37 -17.81
C PHE A 16 -29.42 -9.96 -16.49
N CYS A 17 -30.64 -9.39 -16.49
CA CYS A 17 -31.27 -8.87 -15.27
C CYS A 17 -32.35 -9.77 -14.65
N ARG A 18 -32.79 -10.85 -15.32
CA ARG A 18 -33.85 -11.72 -14.80
C ARG A 18 -33.49 -12.52 -13.53
N ASP A 19 -32.23 -12.54 -13.11
CA ASP A 19 -31.78 -13.24 -11.91
C ASP A 19 -31.73 -12.39 -10.62
N ARG A 20 -32.32 -11.18 -10.59
CA ARG A 20 -32.34 -10.35 -9.38
C ARG A 20 -33.72 -9.87 -8.90
N SER A 21 -34.79 -10.57 -9.24
CA SER A 21 -36.14 -10.23 -8.78
C SER A 21 -36.91 -11.43 -8.24
N ALA A 22 -36.41 -12.03 -7.15
CA ALA A 22 -37.22 -12.85 -6.25
C ALA A 22 -37.30 -12.16 -4.88
N GLY A 23 -38.16 -11.15 -4.81
CA GLY A 23 -38.54 -10.43 -3.59
C GLY A 23 -39.94 -9.87 -3.75
N ALA A 24 -40.92 -10.75 -3.97
CA ALA A 24 -42.32 -10.40 -4.16
C ALA A 24 -43.04 -10.24 -2.81
N GLY A 25 -43.73 -9.11 -2.63
CA GLY A 25 -44.89 -9.03 -1.76
C GLY A 25 -46.01 -9.94 -2.29
N GLY A 26 -46.70 -10.64 -1.39
CA GLY A 26 -47.69 -11.70 -1.66
C GLY A 26 -49.07 -11.20 -2.16
N PRO A 27 -50.18 -11.97 -2.01
CA PRO A 27 -50.37 -13.21 -1.22
C PRO A 27 -51.15 -14.37 -1.91
N ASP A 28 -51.29 -15.45 -1.12
CA ASP A 28 -52.27 -16.56 -1.17
C ASP A 28 -52.13 -17.72 -2.18
N LYS A 29 -51.69 -18.88 -1.67
CA LYS A 29 -52.52 -20.12 -1.52
C LYS A 29 -51.71 -21.29 -0.92
N GLU A 30 -52.31 -21.93 0.09
CA GLU A 30 -51.90 -23.21 0.70
C GLU A 30 -51.71 -24.31 -0.34
N VAL A 31 -50.66 -25.14 -0.19
CA VAL A 31 -50.71 -26.61 -0.27
C VAL A 31 -49.45 -27.20 0.39
N LYS A 32 -49.67 -28.11 1.35
CA LYS A 32 -48.68 -29.00 2.00
C LYS A 32 -48.07 -29.97 0.97
N ILE A 33 -46.84 -30.45 1.21
CA ILE A 33 -46.46 -31.88 1.28
C ILE A 33 -44.92 -32.08 1.21
N SER A 34 -44.41 -32.68 2.29
CA SER A 34 -43.22 -33.53 2.49
C SER A 34 -41.86 -33.21 1.85
N ALA A 35 -40.88 -33.04 2.74
CA ALA A 35 -39.45 -33.22 2.49
C ALA A 35 -39.06 -34.69 2.25
N PRO A 36 -37.97 -34.92 1.49
CA PRO A 36 -37.08 -36.02 1.78
C PRO A 36 -35.68 -35.52 2.15
N SER A 37 -35.17 -36.11 3.22
CA SER A 37 -33.81 -36.03 3.73
C SER A 37 -32.82 -36.70 2.77
N VAL A 38 -31.68 -36.06 2.50
CA VAL A 38 -30.44 -36.81 2.23
C VAL A 38 -29.25 -36.10 2.88
N ARG A 39 -28.68 -36.78 3.86
CA ARG A 39 -27.43 -36.50 4.56
C ARG A 39 -26.40 -37.51 4.05
N CYS A 40 -25.20 -37.05 3.70
CA CYS A 40 -23.94 -37.83 3.70
C CYS A 40 -22.80 -36.80 3.80
N LYS A 41 -22.28 -36.55 5.00
CA LYS A 41 -21.12 -37.19 5.66
C LYS A 41 -19.77 -36.70 5.11
N GLU A 42 -19.05 -36.13 6.07
CA GLU A 42 -17.67 -35.65 6.05
C GLU A 42 -16.65 -36.76 5.78
N ALA A 43 -15.48 -36.30 5.30
CA ALA A 43 -14.13 -36.68 5.72
C ALA A 43 -13.24 -37.21 4.58
N SER A 44 -12.27 -36.40 4.17
CA SER A 44 -10.88 -36.85 4.10
C SER A 44 -9.98 -35.67 4.44
N LYS A 45 -9.11 -35.92 5.40
CA LYS A 45 -8.18 -35.01 6.05
C LYS A 45 -6.84 -35.28 5.40
N GLU A 46 -6.46 -34.48 4.42
CA GLU A 46 -5.22 -34.59 3.65
C GLU A 46 -4.73 -33.17 3.36
N GLU A 47 -4.32 -32.45 4.41
CA GLU A 47 -3.67 -31.14 4.28
C GLU A 47 -2.37 -31.04 5.10
N ASP A 48 -2.01 -32.10 5.84
CA ASP A 48 -0.78 -32.15 6.65
C ASP A 48 0.48 -32.43 5.80
N ASP A 49 0.36 -33.13 4.67
CA ASP A 49 1.52 -33.54 3.84
C ASP A 49 2.28 -32.37 3.17
N LEU A 50 1.61 -31.22 2.97
CA LEU A 50 2.27 -30.04 2.38
C LEU A 50 3.03 -29.22 3.43
N SER A 51 2.68 -29.33 4.70
CA SER A 51 3.34 -28.57 5.77
C SER A 51 4.71 -29.18 6.10
N ASP A 52 4.81 -30.50 6.14
CA ASP A 52 6.05 -31.22 6.41
C ASP A 52 7.12 -30.98 5.31
N LEU A 53 6.69 -30.88 4.05
CA LEU A 53 7.57 -30.62 2.90
C LEU A 53 8.10 -29.17 2.86
N ILE A 54 7.38 -28.23 3.47
CA ILE A 54 7.83 -26.83 3.61
C ILE A 54 8.88 -26.73 4.72
N GLU A 55 8.72 -27.48 5.82
CA GLU A 55 9.64 -27.44 6.96
C GLU A 55 11.03 -27.99 6.60
N ASP A 56 11.11 -29.03 5.76
CA ASP A 56 12.38 -29.57 5.26
C ASP A 56 13.19 -28.57 4.40
N ILE A 57 12.54 -27.66 3.67
CA ILE A 57 13.23 -26.65 2.83
C ILE A 57 13.91 -25.57 3.68
N PHE A 58 13.38 -25.28 4.88
CA PHE A 58 13.96 -24.30 5.81
C PHE A 58 14.99 -24.91 6.76
N HIS A 59 15.18 -26.23 6.74
CA HIS A 59 16.08 -26.96 7.64
C HIS A 59 17.49 -27.23 7.09
N ASP A 60 17.89 -26.58 6.00
CA ASP A 60 19.28 -26.53 5.53
C ASP A 60 19.93 -25.17 5.89
N ASP A 61 20.40 -25.05 7.13
CA ASP A 61 21.43 -24.06 7.50
C ASP A 61 22.80 -24.68 7.20
N PRO A 62 23.61 -24.10 6.28
CA PRO A 62 25.01 -24.45 6.16
C PRO A 62 25.79 -23.86 7.34
N SER A 63 25.73 -24.53 8.48
CA SER A 63 26.73 -24.36 9.53
C SER A 63 28.07 -24.92 9.04
N VAL A 64 28.93 -24.06 8.52
CA VAL A 64 30.38 -24.29 8.57
C VAL A 64 31.06 -23.07 9.17
N SER A 65 31.51 -23.28 10.38
CA SER A 65 32.30 -22.40 11.22
C SER A 65 33.75 -22.31 10.75
N ASP A 66 34.31 -21.12 10.99
CA ASP A 66 35.61 -20.86 11.64
C ASP A 66 36.87 -20.45 10.84
N ILE A 67 37.67 -19.62 11.56
CA ILE A 67 39.08 -19.16 11.36
C ILE A 67 39.22 -17.79 10.62
N SER A 68 39.49 -16.64 11.28
CA SER A 68 40.65 -16.35 12.14
C SER A 68 40.54 -15.07 13.00
N LYS A 69 40.87 -15.23 14.28
CA LYS A 69 41.48 -14.34 15.29
C LYS A 69 41.95 -12.92 14.89
N SER A 70 41.57 -11.91 15.70
CA SER A 70 42.54 -11.16 16.55
C SER A 70 41.89 -10.23 17.60
N ASN A 71 42.17 -10.59 18.87
CA ASN A 71 42.28 -9.87 20.16
C ASN A 71 41.24 -8.91 20.77
N PRO A 72 41.19 -8.88 22.13
CA PRO A 72 40.14 -8.24 22.92
C PRO A 72 40.58 -6.91 23.57
N GLY A 73 39.59 -6.11 23.97
CA GLY A 73 39.72 -5.17 25.08
C GLY A 73 39.26 -3.75 24.78
N THR A 74 38.00 -3.43 25.09
CA THR A 74 37.66 -2.55 26.21
C THR A 74 36.14 -2.45 26.35
N ILE A 75 35.71 -2.66 27.57
CA ILE A 75 34.34 -2.70 28.07
C ILE A 75 33.87 -1.26 28.23
N THR A 76 32.72 -0.89 27.66
CA THR A 76 31.79 0.08 28.27
C THR A 76 30.40 -0.20 27.74
N ASN A 77 29.47 -0.24 28.69
CA ASN A 77 28.20 -0.94 28.63
C ASN A 77 27.07 -0.06 28.07
N CYS A 78 26.17 -0.73 27.34
CA CYS A 78 24.72 -0.54 27.20
C CYS A 78 24.10 0.88 27.07
N SER A 79 23.33 1.08 26.00
CA SER A 79 21.86 1.01 26.04
C SER A 79 21.24 1.34 24.68
N GLY A 80 20.41 0.43 24.15
CA GLY A 80 19.55 0.70 23.00
C GLY A 80 19.74 -0.19 21.78
N HIS A 81 20.11 -1.47 21.93
CA HIS A 81 19.88 -2.45 20.86
C HIS A 81 18.37 -2.67 20.72
N SER A 82 17.74 -1.84 19.88
CA SER A 82 16.45 -2.15 19.30
C SER A 82 16.69 -3.36 18.41
N ALA A 83 16.35 -4.55 18.90
CA ALA A 83 16.30 -5.75 18.06
C ALA A 83 15.48 -5.44 16.79
N PRO A 84 15.88 -5.93 15.61
CA PRO A 84 14.97 -5.96 14.48
C PRO A 84 13.92 -7.03 14.81
N SER A 85 12.94 -6.65 15.61
CA SER A 85 11.70 -7.41 15.72
C SER A 85 11.19 -7.56 14.29
N GLN A 86 10.91 -8.79 13.86
CA GLN A 86 10.22 -9.10 12.62
C GLN A 86 8.81 -8.47 12.68
N THR A 87 8.74 -7.15 12.53
CA THR A 87 7.48 -6.44 12.52
C THR A 87 6.89 -6.60 11.15
N LYS A 88 5.80 -7.36 11.06
CA LYS A 88 4.82 -7.25 9.97
C LYS A 88 4.67 -5.75 9.66
N GLY A 89 4.98 -5.33 8.42
CA GLY A 89 5.23 -3.92 8.09
C GLY A 89 4.13 -2.98 8.59
N ARG A 90 4.52 -1.92 9.32
CA ARG A 90 3.59 -1.00 10.01
C ARG A 90 3.21 0.16 9.09
N LYS A 91 1.93 0.56 9.10
CA LYS A 91 1.44 1.70 8.31
C LYS A 91 1.31 2.94 9.18
N CYS A 92 1.58 4.11 8.60
CA CYS A 92 1.29 5.37 9.25
C CYS A 92 -0.22 5.56 9.46
N CYS A 93 -0.61 6.11 10.61
CA CYS A 93 -1.98 6.51 10.90
C CYS A 93 -2.02 7.67 11.92
N PRO A 94 -2.27 8.92 11.48
CA PRO A 94 -2.42 9.36 10.08
C PRO A 94 -1.07 9.47 9.34
N VAL A 95 -1.13 9.69 8.02
CA VAL A 95 0.07 9.90 7.18
C VAL A 95 0.38 11.39 7.18
N TYR A 96 1.61 11.76 7.53
CA TYR A 96 2.07 13.14 7.49
C TYR A 96 3.11 13.36 6.39
N LEU A 97 3.02 14.54 5.77
CA LEU A 97 4.06 15.14 4.93
C LEU A 97 4.70 16.30 5.70
N GLY A 98 5.93 16.67 5.38
CA GLY A 98 6.59 17.77 6.08
C GLY A 98 7.93 18.14 5.45
N GLY A 99 8.44 19.31 5.80
CA GLY A 99 9.73 19.79 5.33
C GLY A 99 10.92 18.98 5.85
N SER A 100 12.13 19.39 5.44
CA SER A 100 13.38 18.71 5.82
C SER A 100 13.63 18.71 7.33
N SER A 101 13.11 19.69 8.07
CA SER A 101 13.20 19.76 9.54
C SER A 101 12.38 18.70 10.27
N ALA A 102 11.37 18.12 9.61
CA ALA A 102 10.51 17.11 10.22
C ALA A 102 11.12 15.71 10.02
N PRO A 103 11.31 14.92 11.10
CA PRO A 103 11.99 13.64 10.99
C PRO A 103 11.16 12.63 10.17
N PRO A 104 11.81 11.83 9.31
CA PRO A 104 11.15 10.73 8.62
C PRO A 104 10.83 9.56 9.56
N GLY A 105 9.86 8.73 9.18
CA GLY A 105 9.53 7.47 9.83
C GLY A 105 8.04 7.23 9.98
N LEU A 106 7.68 6.31 10.88
CA LEU A 106 6.30 5.91 11.13
C LEU A 106 5.52 7.02 11.82
N GLY A 107 4.54 7.60 11.11
CA GLY A 107 3.61 8.58 11.64
C GLY A 107 2.47 7.92 12.42
N THR A 108 2.29 8.32 13.69
CA THR A 108 1.15 7.94 14.53
C THR A 108 0.52 9.20 15.14
N ASN A 109 -0.68 9.09 15.73
CA ASN A 109 -1.29 10.21 16.46
C ASN A 109 -0.39 10.77 17.58
N THR A 110 0.42 9.93 18.22
CA THR A 110 1.36 10.34 19.28
C THR A 110 2.73 10.73 18.76
N SER A 111 3.13 10.26 17.57
CA SER A 111 4.41 10.56 16.95
C SER A 111 4.22 11.13 15.55
N GLN A 112 4.22 12.45 15.48
CA GLN A 112 4.11 13.18 14.23
C GLN A 112 5.44 13.11 13.45
N ARG A 113 5.53 12.13 12.54
CA ARG A 113 6.70 11.90 11.67
C ARG A 113 6.27 11.85 10.22
N THR A 114 7.16 12.29 9.35
CA THR A 114 6.92 12.30 7.90
C THR A 114 7.11 10.91 7.31
N CYS A 115 6.18 10.45 6.48
CA CYS A 115 6.29 9.11 5.89
C CYS A 115 7.36 9.10 4.77
N ASP A 116 8.31 8.16 4.84
CA ASP A 116 9.37 7.92 3.83
C ASP A 116 9.06 6.71 2.92
N GLN A 117 7.98 6.00 3.21
CA GLN A 117 7.46 4.87 2.42
C GLN A 117 6.18 5.26 1.67
N LEU A 118 6.11 6.46 1.10
CA LEU A 118 4.93 6.93 0.37
C LEU A 118 4.83 6.27 -1.02
N ARG A 119 3.60 5.93 -1.41
CA ARG A 119 3.27 5.33 -2.71
C ARG A 119 2.07 6.02 -3.32
N CYS A 120 2.14 6.33 -4.60
CA CYS A 120 1.00 6.90 -5.32
C CYS A 120 0.08 5.79 -5.80
N THR A 121 -1.23 5.91 -5.55
CA THR A 121 -2.23 4.93 -6.00
C THR A 121 -2.65 5.12 -7.46
N THR A 122 -2.24 6.22 -8.10
CA THR A 122 -2.57 6.51 -9.51
C THR A 122 -1.56 5.94 -10.48
N CYS A 123 -0.28 6.27 -10.28
CA CYS A 123 0.80 5.79 -11.14
C CYS A 123 1.52 4.58 -10.56
N ASP A 124 1.21 4.17 -9.34
CA ASP A 124 1.81 3.01 -8.68
C ASP A 124 3.32 3.15 -8.33
N PHE A 125 3.90 4.32 -8.58
CA PHE A 125 5.28 4.65 -8.24
C PHE A 125 5.43 5.05 -6.77
N ARG A 126 6.62 4.74 -6.23
CA ARG A 126 7.08 5.30 -4.96
C ARG A 126 7.24 6.82 -5.11
N VAL A 127 6.82 7.55 -4.09
CA VAL A 127 7.00 9.00 -4.03
C VAL A 127 8.45 9.27 -3.61
N ILE A 128 9.18 10.00 -4.45
CA ILE A 128 10.52 10.45 -4.12
C ILE A 128 10.44 11.65 -3.17
N THR A 129 11.50 11.83 -2.39
CA THR A 129 11.68 12.97 -1.48
C THR A 129 13.03 13.62 -1.74
N LEU A 130 13.06 14.95 -1.74
CA LEU A 130 14.27 15.75 -1.84
C LEU A 130 14.28 16.78 -0.71
N ASP A 131 15.29 16.70 0.16
CA ASP A 131 15.46 17.58 1.33
C ASP A 131 16.08 18.91 0.95
N ASP A 132 15.58 20.00 1.54
CA ASP A 132 16.03 21.38 1.29
C ASP A 132 15.88 21.83 -0.16
N TYR A 133 14.87 21.28 -0.84
CA TYR A 133 14.48 21.64 -2.19
C TYR A 133 12.97 21.89 -2.30
N GLU A 134 12.60 22.71 -3.28
CA GLU A 134 11.24 22.87 -3.75
C GLU A 134 11.16 22.74 -5.28
N TRP A 135 10.03 22.26 -5.78
CA TRP A 135 9.77 22.25 -7.23
C TRP A 135 9.63 23.66 -7.78
N ASN A 136 10.28 23.93 -8.91
CA ASN A 136 10.12 25.17 -9.63
C ASN A 136 8.68 25.29 -10.19
N LYS A 137 8.15 26.52 -10.31
CA LYS A 137 6.82 26.78 -10.88
C LYS A 137 6.70 26.38 -12.36
N SER A 138 7.82 26.23 -13.06
CA SER A 138 7.90 25.72 -14.44
C SER A 138 7.83 24.19 -14.55
N CYS A 139 7.72 23.48 -13.43
CA CYS A 139 7.45 22.05 -13.41
C CYS A 139 6.04 21.76 -13.95
N ASP A 140 5.96 20.78 -14.82
CA ASP A 140 4.75 20.37 -15.52
C ASP A 140 4.62 18.84 -15.52
N TYR A 141 3.42 18.36 -15.83
CA TYR A 141 3.11 16.93 -15.81
C TYR A 141 4.07 16.09 -16.68
N LEU A 142 4.39 16.56 -17.89
CA LEU A 142 5.27 15.84 -18.82
C LEU A 142 6.69 15.68 -18.28
N PHE A 143 7.19 16.66 -17.54
CA PHE A 143 8.50 16.56 -16.92
C PHE A 143 8.58 15.39 -15.93
N PHE A 144 7.60 15.23 -15.04
CA PHE A 144 7.61 14.12 -14.08
C PHE A 144 7.38 12.78 -14.77
N ARG A 145 6.48 12.72 -15.75
CA ARG A 145 6.21 11.49 -16.50
C ARG A 145 7.44 10.95 -17.23
N ASN A 146 8.27 11.83 -17.78
CA ASN A 146 9.44 11.44 -18.57
C ASN A 146 10.70 11.20 -17.73
N ASN A 147 10.80 11.84 -16.56
CA ASN A 147 12.04 11.86 -15.78
C ASN A 147 11.97 11.04 -14.48
N MET A 148 10.79 10.66 -13.98
CA MET A 148 10.71 9.81 -12.79
C MET A 148 11.10 8.35 -13.09
N PRO A 149 11.84 7.67 -12.20
CA PRO A 149 12.30 8.13 -10.87
C PRO A 149 13.73 8.71 -10.84
N ASP A 150 14.28 9.15 -11.97
CA ASP A 150 15.67 9.64 -12.08
C ASP A 150 15.88 10.98 -11.35
N LEU A 151 16.43 10.90 -10.14
CA LEU A 151 16.68 12.07 -9.28
C LEU A 151 17.61 13.10 -9.93
N ASN A 152 18.56 12.68 -10.77
CA ASN A 152 19.50 13.62 -11.39
C ASN A 152 18.78 14.52 -12.39
N LYS A 153 17.89 13.94 -13.21
CA LYS A 153 17.06 14.69 -14.15
C LYS A 153 16.05 15.59 -13.43
N LEU A 154 15.49 15.11 -12.32
CA LEU A 154 14.50 15.85 -11.55
C LEU A 154 15.08 17.07 -10.83
N LYS A 155 16.30 16.95 -10.28
CA LYS A 155 17.00 18.05 -9.60
C LYS A 155 17.19 19.28 -10.48
N VAL A 156 17.25 19.13 -11.80
CA VAL A 156 17.40 20.26 -12.75
C VAL A 156 16.28 21.29 -12.62
N LYS A 157 15.04 20.86 -12.29
CA LYS A 157 13.90 21.76 -12.07
C LYS A 157 13.58 21.99 -10.58
N THR A 158 14.56 21.82 -9.69
CA THR A 158 14.40 22.14 -8.26
C THR A 158 15.11 23.44 -7.89
N LEU A 159 14.58 24.13 -6.89
CA LEU A 159 15.19 25.30 -6.28
C LEU A 159 15.62 24.94 -4.85
N SER A 160 16.81 25.35 -4.44
CA SER A 160 17.28 25.09 -3.08
C SER A 160 16.54 25.99 -2.09
N ARG A 161 15.88 25.39 -1.11
CA ARG A 161 15.12 26.09 -0.08
C ARG A 161 15.18 25.30 1.23
N LYS A 162 15.96 25.83 2.17
CA LYS A 162 16.15 25.22 3.49
C LYS A 162 14.82 25.07 4.26
N GLY A 163 14.65 23.92 4.90
CA GLY A 163 13.44 23.61 5.67
C GLY A 163 12.27 23.11 4.83
N THR A 164 12.38 23.09 3.50
CA THR A 164 11.35 22.58 2.59
C THR A 164 11.76 21.20 2.08
N ARG A 165 10.76 20.35 1.82
CA ARG A 165 10.95 19.05 1.17
C ARG A 165 10.07 18.98 -0.08
N ALA A 166 10.68 18.58 -1.18
CA ALA A 166 9.98 18.33 -2.44
C ALA A 166 9.60 16.85 -2.53
N TYR A 167 8.34 16.59 -2.81
CA TYR A 167 7.75 15.27 -2.99
C TYR A 167 7.28 15.11 -4.43
N ALA A 168 7.51 13.97 -5.06
CA ALA A 168 6.94 13.71 -6.39
C ALA A 168 6.76 12.23 -6.69
N CYS A 169 5.77 11.93 -7.52
CA CYS A 169 5.66 10.70 -8.29
C CYS A 169 5.56 11.06 -9.79
N GLN A 170 5.24 10.09 -10.66
CA GLN A 170 5.10 10.38 -12.10
C GLN A 170 3.96 11.32 -12.45
N CYS A 171 2.91 11.39 -11.62
CA CYS A 171 1.68 12.10 -11.95
C CYS A 171 1.37 13.31 -11.07
N SER A 172 2.06 13.46 -9.93
CA SER A 172 1.76 14.48 -8.93
C SER A 172 3.04 14.89 -8.20
N TRP A 173 3.12 16.14 -7.79
CA TRP A 173 4.26 16.70 -7.09
C TRP A 173 3.81 17.78 -6.10
N ARG A 174 4.57 17.97 -5.03
CA ARG A 174 4.27 18.94 -3.97
C ARG A 174 5.54 19.39 -3.27
N SER A 175 5.58 20.64 -2.82
CA SER A 175 6.65 21.18 -1.97
C SER A 175 6.05 21.57 -0.64
N ILE A 176 6.59 21.07 0.47
CA ILE A 176 6.02 21.24 1.81
C ILE A 176 7.11 21.70 2.78
N GLN A 177 6.81 22.73 3.57
CA GLN A 177 7.71 23.27 4.59
C GLN A 177 7.29 22.85 6.01
N ASN A 178 6.02 23.08 6.36
CA ASN A 178 5.48 22.70 7.67
C ASN A 178 4.88 21.29 7.63
N LEU A 179 4.76 20.65 8.79
CA LEU A 179 4.09 19.36 8.87
C LEU A 179 2.62 19.51 8.47
N ALA A 180 2.15 18.66 7.55
CA ALA A 180 0.79 18.64 7.03
C ALA A 180 0.24 17.21 7.06
N ASN A 181 -1.05 17.06 7.38
CA ASN A 181 -1.72 15.78 7.28
C ASN A 181 -2.06 15.52 5.81
N LEU A 182 -1.68 14.36 5.28
CA LEU A 182 -1.97 14.01 3.88
C LEU A 182 -3.49 14.01 3.57
N ARG A 183 -4.34 13.82 4.59
CA ARG A 183 -5.81 13.92 4.44
C ARG A 183 -6.30 15.32 4.05
N GLU A 184 -5.54 16.36 4.36
CA GLU A 184 -5.87 17.74 3.99
C GLU A 184 -5.55 18.03 2.52
N GLU A 185 -4.62 17.27 1.92
CA GLU A 185 -4.17 17.41 0.54
C GLU A 185 -4.95 16.46 -0.39
N GLN A 186 -6.23 16.76 -0.62
CA GLN A 186 -7.15 15.89 -1.37
C GLN A 186 -6.73 15.60 -2.82
N GLU A 187 -5.89 16.45 -3.40
CA GLU A 187 -5.34 16.27 -4.75
C GLU A 187 -4.28 15.14 -4.80
N LEU A 188 -3.65 14.83 -3.67
CA LEU A 188 -2.57 13.85 -3.58
C LEU A 188 -3.13 12.47 -3.26
N ARG A 189 -3.19 11.62 -4.29
CA ARG A 189 -3.53 10.20 -4.15
C ARG A 189 -2.35 9.37 -3.66
N TRP A 190 -1.73 9.77 -2.55
CA TRP A 190 -0.60 9.09 -1.93
C TRP A 190 -1.03 8.33 -0.68
N VAL A 191 -0.35 7.22 -0.38
CA VAL A 191 -0.60 6.38 0.81
C VAL A 191 0.71 5.85 1.38
N CYS A 192 0.70 5.42 2.64
CA CYS A 192 1.83 4.71 3.24
C CYS A 192 1.92 3.26 2.70
N GLY A 193 3.05 2.93 2.10
CA GLY A 193 3.42 1.63 1.54
C GLY A 193 3.85 0.57 2.56
N ARG A 194 3.83 0.90 3.86
CA ARG A 194 4.34 0.14 5.03
C ARG A 194 5.84 0.38 5.28
N HIS A 195 6.17 0.64 6.55
CA HIS A 195 7.53 0.73 7.11
C HIS A 195 7.96 -0.63 7.67
#